data_AF-K1SJQ9-F1
#
_entry.id   AF-K1SJQ9-F1
#
_cell.length_a   1.000
_cell.length_b   1.000
_cell.length_c   1.000
_cell.angle_alpha   90.00
_cell.angle_beta   90.00
_cell.angle_gamma   90.00
#
_symmetry.space_group_name_H-M   'P 1'
#
loop_
_entity.id
_entity.type
_entity.pdbx_description
1 polymer ?
#
loop_
_entity_poly.entity_id
_entity_poly.type
_entity_poly.pdbx_seq_one_letter_code
_entity_poly.pdbx_strand_id
1 'polypeptide(L)' 'MVVVKTARELSKMKDACRISAEALRVAGEAVKPGVTTYEIDNIVRSYIEKQ' A
#
# COMPACT_ATOMS: atom_id res chain seq x y z
N MET A 1 8.61 24.11 -8.45
CA MET A 1 8.32 23.71 -9.84
C MET A 1 7.49 22.44 -9.79
N VAL A 2 6.32 22.40 -10.43
CA VAL A 2 5.46 21.20 -10.45
C VAL A 2 5.78 20.41 -11.71
N VAL A 3 6.12 19.13 -11.58
CA VAL A 3 6.45 18.25 -12.70
C VAL A 3 5.18 17.59 -13.21
N VAL A 4 4.78 17.91 -14.45
CA VAL A 4 3.65 17.25 -15.12
C VAL A 4 4.09 15.86 -15.58
N LYS A 5 3.35 14.83 -15.16
CA LYS A 5 3.67 13.43 -15.46
C LYS A 5 3.15 13.02 -16.83
N THR A 6 3.96 12.21 -17.50
CA THR A 6 3.59 11.56 -18.75
C THR A 6 2.56 10.45 -18.52
N ALA A 7 1.83 10.06 -19.57
CA ALA A 7 0.89 8.95 -19.50
C ALA A 7 1.52 7.64 -19.00
N ARG A 8 2.79 7.38 -19.37
CA ARG A 8 3.55 6.21 -18.92
C ARG A 8 3.83 6.24 -17.41
N GLU A 9 4.22 7.39 -16.89
CA GLU A 9 4.43 7.56 -15.44
C GLU A 9 3.11 7.41 -14.67
N LEU A 10 2.03 8.01 -15.17
CA LEU A 10 0.71 7.89 -14.58
C LEU A 10 0.22 6.43 -14.55
N SER A 11 0.49 5.64 -15.59
CA SER A 11 0.15 4.20 -15.60
C SER A 11 0.85 3.45 -14.48
N LYS A 12 2.17 3.65 -14.31
CA LYS A 12 2.93 3.00 -13.23
C LYS A 12 2.45 3.44 -11.84
N MET A 13 2.10 4.72 -11.70
CA MET A 13 1.54 5.23 -10.45
C MET A 13 0.19 4.60 -10.13
N LYS A 14 -0.68 4.39 -11.12
CA LYS A 14 -1.97 3.70 -10.92
C LYS A 14 -1.77 2.29 -10.36
N ASP A 15 -0.83 1.53 -10.92
CA ASP A 15 -0.53 0.18 -10.44
C ASP A 15 -0.01 0.20 -8.99
N ALA A 16 0.91 1.11 -8.69
CA ALA A 16 1.42 1.30 -7.33
C ALA A 16 0.30 1.69 -6.35
N CYS A 17 -0.58 2.63 -6.73
CA CYS A 17 -1.71 3.04 -5.91
C CYS A 17 -2.71 1.89 -5.67
N ARG A 18 -2.93 1.02 -6.66
CA ARG A 18 -3.77 -0.17 -6.49
C ARG A 18 -3.20 -1.10 -5.42
N ILE A 19 -1.90 -1.40 -5.50
CA ILE A 19 -1.21 -2.22 -4.49
C ILE A 19 -1.31 -1.58 -3.11
N SER A 20 -1.09 -0.26 -3.00
CA SER A 20 -1.22 0.45 -1.72
C SER A 20 -2.65 0.42 -1.16
N ALA A 21 -3.67 0.52 -2.02
CA ALA A 21 -5.07 0.45 -1.59
C ALA A 21 -5.43 -0.95 -1.07
N GLU A 22 -4.96 -2.00 -1.74
CA GLU A 22 -5.14 -3.38 -1.30
C GLU A 22 -4.40 -3.64 0.03
N ALA A 23 -3.15 -3.14 0.16
CA ALA A 23 -2.37 -3.25 1.39
C ALA A 23 -3.06 -2.54 2.57
N LEU A 24 -3.66 -1.37 2.35
CA LEU A 24 -4.43 -0.65 3.36
C LEU A 24 -5.68 -1.43 3.80
N ARG A 25 -6.34 -2.12 2.87
CA ARG A 25 -7.48 -2.98 3.18
C ARG A 25 -7.07 -4.12 4.12
N VAL A 26 -5.96 -4.78 3.82
CA VAL A 26 -5.39 -5.84 4.68
C VAL A 26 -4.98 -5.28 6.05
N ALA A 27 -4.39 -4.07 6.09
CA ALA A 27 -4.08 -3.39 7.34
C ALA A 27 -5.33 -3.20 8.21
N GLY A 28 -6.43 -2.72 7.60
CA GLY A 28 -7.72 -2.52 8.27
C GLY A 28 -8.31 -3.80 8.85
N GLU A 29 -8.18 -4.93 8.14
CA GLU A 29 -8.60 -6.24 8.64
C GLU A 29 -7.78 -6.72 9.84
N ALA A 30 -6.53 -6.28 9.97
CA ALA A 30 -5.64 -6.63 11.07
C ALA A 30 -5.85 -5.78 12.33
N VAL A 31 -6.56 -4.65 12.23
CA VAL A 31 -6.80 -3.76 13.38
C VAL A 31 -7.79 -4.41 14.36
N LYS A 32 -7.28 -4.86 15.50
CA LYS A 32 -8.07 -5.41 16.60
C LYS A 32 -7.40 -5.12 17.96
N PRO A 33 -8.17 -5.08 19.07
CA PRO A 33 -7.59 -4.90 20.39
C PRO A 33 -6.49 -5.92 20.68
N GLY A 34 -5.36 -5.45 21.19
CA GLY A 34 -4.20 -6.29 21.50
C GLY A 34 -3.19 -6.46 20.36
N VAL A 35 -3.48 -5.95 19.15
CA VAL A 35 -2.49 -5.91 18.04
C VAL A 35 -1.68 -4.63 18.10
N THR A 36 -0.37 -4.76 17.90
CA THR A 36 0.58 -3.66 17.83
C THR A 36 0.66 -3.07 16.43
N THR A 37 1.05 -1.81 16.34
CA THR A 37 1.32 -1.16 15.05
C THR A 37 2.46 -1.84 14.28
N TYR A 38 3.41 -2.47 14.98
CA TYR A 38 4.49 -3.24 14.36
C TYR A 38 3.99 -4.52 13.67
N GLU A 39 3.04 -5.22 14.27
CA GLU A 39 2.41 -6.39 13.64
C GLU A 39 1.64 -5.98 12.37
N ILE A 40 0.94 -4.85 12.40
CA ILE A 40 0.25 -4.29 11.22
C ILE A 40 1.27 -3.92 10.14
N ASP A 41 2.39 -3.27 10.50
CA ASP A 41 3.46 -2.92 9.55
C ASP A 41 4.03 -4.17 8.85
N ASN A 42 4.28 -5.24 9.61
CA ASN A 42 4.79 -6.50 9.05
C ASN A 42 3.79 -7.16 8.09
N ILE A 43 2.50 -7.13 8.41
CA ILE A 43 1.44 -7.67 7.53
C ILE A 43 1.39 -6.87 6.23
N VAL A 44 1.39 -5.53 6.32
CA VAL A 44 1.35 -4.63 5.16
C VAL A 44 2.59 -4.81 4.30
N ARG A 45 3.78 -4.88 4.91
CA ARG A 45 5.05 -5.13 4.21
C ARG A 45 5.04 -6.46 3.47
N SER A 46 4.63 -7.53 4.16
CA SER A 46 4.57 -8.87 3.54
C SER A 46 3.58 -8.91 2.37
N TYR A 47 2.50 -8.13 2.42
CA TYR A 47 1.58 -7.99 1.29
C TYR A 47 2.25 -7.29 0.10
N ILE A 48 2.89 -6.15 0.35
CA ILE A 48 3.56 -5.35 -0.70
C ILE A 48 4.69 -6.14 -1.36
N GLU A 49 5.49 -6.89 -0.58
CA GLU A 49 6.60 -7.71 -1.09
C GLU A 49 6.17 -8.89 -1.97
N LYS A 50 4.88 -9.27 -1.95
CA LYS A 50 4.33 -10.40 -2.73
C LYS A 50 3.70 -9.99 -4.06
N GLN A 51 3.53 -8.68 -4.30
CA GLN A 51 2.95 -8.13 -5.54
C GLN A 51 4.02 -7.93 -6.61
#